data_AF-A0AAV0TLJ5-F1
#
_entry.id   AF-A0AAV0TLJ5-F1
#
_cell.length_a   1.000
_cell.length_b   1.000
_cell.length_c   1.000
_cell.angle_alpha   90.00
_cell.angle_beta   90.00
_cell.angle_gamma   90.00
#
_symmetry.space_group_name_H-M   'P 1'
#
loop_
_entity.id
_entity.type
_entity.pdbx_description
1 polymer ?
#
loop_
_entity_poly.entity_id
_entity_poly.type
_entity_poly.pdbx_seq_one_letter_code
_entity_poly.pdbx_strand_id
1 'polypeptide(L)'
;MAKTTLQKCLKLHKLFVAETARSSKLESEGSQVLSSLANLSQRLPILLQSGNATHGQGSDTVDDDVSDVMGVLRDVRETPTLLLQKHFLALEKSREFLTDIMRDYQELLRHLRSFASECVTLVDDALIEDETAVSEDDQLAAVAFPLQLQEWMETVLAMFEHEVLRKTRLVADLEYSDSPRLSTMYSQWSAQGIMGNIDSNYVQTGLPLPRATTSSTLPSRQSKSNASKRKKKK
;
A
#
# COMPACT_ATOMS: atom_id res chain seq x y z
N MET A 1 -3.76 33.53 -15.76
CA MET A 1 -4.07 32.72 -14.56
C MET A 1 -3.94 31.22 -14.79
N ALA A 2 -3.89 30.72 -16.03
CA ALA A 2 -3.49 29.32 -16.32
C ALA A 2 -2.20 28.85 -15.59
N LYS A 3 -1.20 29.73 -15.43
CA LYS A 3 0.03 29.46 -14.67
C LYS A 3 -0.21 29.22 -13.17
N THR A 4 -1.22 29.87 -12.57
CA THR A 4 -1.58 29.68 -11.16
C THR A 4 -2.37 28.40 -10.95
N THR A 5 -3.29 28.04 -11.86
CA THR A 5 -4.02 26.76 -11.81
C THR A 5 -3.06 25.58 -11.97
N LEU A 6 -2.17 25.63 -12.97
CA LEU A 6 -1.14 24.61 -13.17
C LEU A 6 -0.26 24.41 -11.92
N GLN A 7 0.15 25.51 -11.27
CA GLN A 7 0.92 25.43 -10.02
C GLN A 7 0.14 24.78 -8.88
N LYS A 8 -1.16 25.06 -8.75
CA LYS A 8 -2.03 24.43 -7.76
C LYS A 8 -2.20 22.92 -8.04
N CYS A 9 -2.47 22.54 -9.30
CA CYS A 9 -2.55 21.15 -9.74
C CYS A 9 -1.24 20.38 -9.44
N LEU A 10 -0.08 20.97 -9.73
CA LEU A 10 1.22 20.37 -9.41
C LEU A 10 1.44 20.19 -7.91
N LYS A 11 0.94 21.12 -7.08
CA LYS A 11 0.99 21.00 -5.62
C LYS A 11 0.09 19.87 -5.14
N LEU A 12 -1.13 19.76 -5.67
CA LEU A 12 -2.06 18.68 -5.36
C LEU A 12 -1.49 17.31 -5.75
N HIS A 13 -0.95 17.18 -6.96
CA HIS A 13 -0.27 15.96 -7.39
C HIS A 13 0.81 15.52 -6.39
N LYS A 14 1.65 16.45 -5.92
CA LYS A 14 2.69 16.14 -4.91
C LYS A 14 2.10 15.67 -3.59
N LEU A 15 1.04 16.32 -3.11
CA LEU A 15 0.37 15.92 -1.87
C LEU A 15 -0.28 14.55 -2.01
N PHE A 16 -0.94 14.29 -3.14
CA PHE A 16 -1.56 13.02 -3.46
C PHE A 16 -0.53 11.88 -3.52
N VAL A 17 0.60 12.08 -4.23
CA VAL A 17 1.68 11.09 -4.28
C VAL A 17 2.27 10.84 -2.88
N ALA A 18 2.49 11.89 -2.08
CA ALA A 18 2.97 11.73 -0.71
C ALA A 18 1.97 10.92 0.16
N GLU A 19 0.67 11.13 -0.04
CA GLU A 19 -0.39 10.37 0.62
C GLU A 19 -0.35 8.88 0.22
N THR A 20 -0.27 8.58 -1.09
CA THR A 20 -0.19 7.20 -1.57
C THR A 20 1.04 6.48 -1.03
N ALA A 21 2.17 7.17 -0.84
CA ALA A 21 3.37 6.60 -0.24
C ALA A 21 3.17 6.20 1.24
N ARG A 22 2.28 6.88 1.99
CA ARG A 22 1.95 6.50 3.37
C ARG A 22 1.33 5.11 3.46
N SER A 23 0.65 4.66 2.42
CA SER A 23 0.05 3.32 2.39
C SER A 23 1.09 2.21 2.57
N SER A 24 2.32 2.38 2.07
CA SER A 24 3.39 1.37 2.20
C SER A 24 3.74 1.08 3.67
N LYS A 25 3.63 2.08 4.55
CA LYS A 25 3.83 1.90 5.98
C LYS A 25 2.71 1.04 6.58
N LEU A 26 1.46 1.38 6.27
CA LEU A 26 0.28 0.61 6.72
C LEU A 26 0.31 -0.84 6.19
N GLU A 27 0.79 -1.04 4.96
CA GLU A 27 1.02 -2.38 4.39
C GLU A 27 1.97 -3.18 5.27
N SER A 28 3.13 -2.60 5.61
CA SER A 28 4.16 -3.28 6.40
C SER A 28 3.69 -3.60 7.83
N GLU A 29 2.97 -2.66 8.46
CA GLU A 29 2.44 -2.85 9.82
C GLU A 29 1.38 -3.94 9.85
N GLY A 30 0.43 -3.94 8.90
CA GLY A 30 -0.59 -4.98 8.81
C GLY A 30 -0.01 -6.36 8.51
N SER A 31 1.01 -6.41 7.64
CA SER A 31 1.75 -7.64 7.33
C SER A 31 2.43 -8.21 8.59
N GLN A 32 3.07 -7.36 9.37
CA GLN A 32 3.72 -7.75 10.62
C GLN A 32 2.71 -8.29 11.66
N VAL A 33 1.55 -7.64 11.80
CA VAL A 33 0.50 -8.10 12.72
C VAL A 33 -0.06 -9.44 12.28
N LEU A 34 -0.39 -9.63 10.99
CA LEU A 34 -0.91 -10.89 10.46
C LEU A 34 0.11 -12.03 10.53
N SER A 35 1.39 -11.75 10.28
CA SER A 35 2.48 -12.73 10.46
C SER A 35 2.58 -13.18 11.93
N SER A 36 2.52 -12.22 12.85
CA SER A 36 2.55 -12.52 14.29
C SER A 36 1.34 -13.36 14.72
N LEU A 37 0.15 -13.05 14.21
CA LEU A 37 -1.07 -13.81 14.45
C LEU A 37 -0.99 -15.23 13.89
N ALA A 38 -0.52 -15.39 12.65
CA ALA A 38 -0.33 -16.71 12.05
C ALA A 38 0.62 -17.57 12.90
N ASN A 39 1.72 -17.00 13.38
CA ASN A 39 2.65 -17.69 14.28
C ASN A 39 2.02 -18.07 15.64
N LEU A 40 1.24 -17.18 16.23
CA LEU A 40 0.54 -17.46 17.50
C LEU A 40 -0.50 -18.58 17.35
N SER A 41 -1.24 -18.58 16.24
CA SER A 41 -2.26 -19.60 15.96
C SER A 41 -1.70 -21.02 15.83
N GLN A 42 -0.46 -21.17 15.39
CA GLN A 42 0.22 -22.47 15.30
C GLN A 42 0.65 -23.00 16.68
N ARG A 43 0.98 -22.09 17.61
CA ARG A 43 1.50 -22.44 18.95
C ARG A 43 0.39 -22.71 19.96
N LEU A 44 -0.76 -22.07 19.81
CA LEU A 44 -1.86 -22.14 20.76
C LEU A 44 -2.44 -23.57 20.93
N PRO A 45 -2.66 -24.37 19.87
CA PRO A 45 -3.12 -25.76 20.00
C PRO A 45 -2.15 -26.65 20.79
N ILE A 46 -0.85 -26.46 20.64
CA ILE A 46 0.20 -27.23 21.34
C ILE A 46 0.11 -26.99 22.86
N LEU A 47 -0.12 -25.74 23.26
CA LEU A 47 -0.28 -25.35 24.67
C LEU A 47 -1.60 -25.86 25.29
N LEU A 48 -2.69 -25.89 24.50
CA LEU A 48 -3.97 -26.42 24.95
C LEU A 48 -3.95 -27.94 25.15
N GLN A 49 -3.21 -28.68 24.32
CA GLN A 49 -3.07 -30.14 24.44
C GLN A 49 -2.20 -30.54 25.65
N SER A 50 -1.14 -29.79 25.93
CA SER A 50 -0.25 -30.02 27.08
C SER A 50 -0.97 -29.91 28.44
N GLY A 51 -2.03 -29.08 28.54
CA GLY A 51 -2.83 -28.92 29.76
C GLY A 51 -3.74 -30.11 30.09
N ASN A 52 -4.12 -30.93 29.11
CA ASN A 52 -5.03 -32.07 29.31
C ASN A 52 -4.31 -33.39 29.64
N ALA A 53 -3.01 -33.49 29.37
CA ALA A 53 -2.21 -34.70 29.62
C ALA A 53 -1.91 -34.96 31.12
N THR A 54 -2.24 -34.02 32.03
CA THR A 54 -1.99 -34.17 33.47
C THR A 54 -3.09 -34.88 34.26
N HIS A 55 -4.18 -35.31 33.61
CA HIS A 55 -5.23 -36.13 34.22
C HIS A 55 -5.69 -37.30 33.32
N GLY A 56 -4.83 -38.29 33.13
CA GLY A 56 -5.21 -39.53 32.44
C GLY A 56 -4.21 -40.65 32.68
N GLN A 57 -4.60 -41.64 33.49
CA GLN A 57 -3.89 -42.91 33.63
C GLN A 57 -3.75 -43.62 32.27
N GLY A 58 -2.51 -44.00 31.93
CA GLY A 58 -2.19 -45.19 31.14
C GLY A 58 -2.63 -45.22 29.69
N SER A 59 -1.73 -44.85 28.78
CA SER A 59 -1.49 -45.63 27.56
C SER A 59 -0.18 -45.18 26.95
N ASP A 60 0.73 -46.13 26.77
CA ASP A 60 1.92 -45.97 25.95
C ASP A 60 1.55 -45.51 24.52
N THR A 61 2.48 -44.75 23.95
CA THR A 61 2.61 -44.32 22.54
C THR A 61 2.01 -42.95 22.19
N VAL A 62 2.90 -42.09 21.65
CA VAL A 62 2.70 -40.78 20.97
C VAL A 62 2.78 -39.46 21.78
N ASP A 63 3.54 -39.40 22.88
CA ASP A 63 3.66 -38.18 23.73
C ASP A 63 5.05 -37.47 23.74
N ASP A 64 5.94 -37.79 22.79
CA ASP A 64 7.32 -37.26 22.81
C ASP A 64 7.46 -35.84 22.20
N ASP A 65 6.51 -35.39 21.37
CA ASP A 65 6.65 -34.15 20.57
C ASP A 65 6.23 -32.88 21.34
N VAL A 66 5.21 -32.96 22.21
CA VAL A 66 4.73 -31.81 23.02
C VAL A 66 5.64 -31.57 24.23
N SER A 67 6.28 -32.63 24.73
CA SER A 67 7.23 -32.59 25.85
C SER A 67 8.46 -31.73 25.54
N ASP A 68 8.92 -31.73 24.28
CA ASP A 68 10.13 -31.03 23.85
C ASP A 68 9.90 -29.51 23.64
N VAL A 69 8.67 -29.10 23.29
CA VAL A 69 8.32 -27.69 23.02
C VAL A 69 8.39 -26.81 24.28
N MET A 70 8.04 -27.35 25.45
CA MET A 70 8.03 -26.62 26.72
C MET A 70 9.38 -26.68 27.45
N GLY A 71 10.23 -27.66 27.14
CA GLY A 71 11.55 -27.82 27.76
C GLY A 71 11.51 -27.69 29.30
N VAL A 72 12.40 -26.85 29.85
CA VAL A 72 12.53 -26.59 31.29
C VAL A 72 11.28 -25.90 31.88
N LEU A 73 10.45 -25.27 31.06
CA LEU A 73 9.24 -24.58 31.52
C LEU A 73 8.12 -25.53 31.93
N ARG A 74 8.20 -26.80 31.53
CA ARG A 74 7.28 -27.85 31.97
C ARG A 74 7.30 -28.04 33.49
N ASP A 75 8.47 -27.89 34.10
CA ASP A 75 8.69 -28.20 35.51
C ASP A 75 8.19 -27.07 36.44
N VAL A 76 7.80 -25.93 35.86
CA VAL A 76 7.22 -24.78 36.57
C VAL A 76 5.70 -24.88 36.54
N ARG A 77 5.10 -25.15 37.71
CA ARG A 77 3.64 -25.10 37.93
C ARG A 77 3.10 -23.75 37.46
N GLU A 78 2.01 -23.77 36.67
CA GLU A 78 1.30 -22.61 36.09
C GLU A 78 1.82 -22.04 34.76
N THR A 79 2.99 -22.46 34.26
CA THR A 79 3.51 -21.96 32.96
C THR A 79 2.55 -22.14 31.77
N PRO A 80 1.89 -23.28 31.54
CA PRO A 80 0.94 -23.42 30.43
C PRO A 80 -0.23 -22.42 30.53
N THR A 81 -0.75 -22.19 31.73
CA THR A 81 -1.83 -21.23 31.99
C THR A 81 -1.40 -19.80 31.69
N LEU A 82 -0.20 -19.41 32.13
CA LEU A 82 0.33 -18.06 31.92
C LEU A 82 0.65 -17.81 30.44
N LEU A 83 1.24 -18.79 29.74
CA LEU A 83 1.46 -18.71 28.30
C LEU A 83 0.13 -18.56 27.55
N LEU A 84 -0.87 -19.37 27.88
CA LEU A 84 -2.19 -19.28 27.26
C LEU A 84 -2.82 -17.90 27.46
N GLN A 85 -2.77 -17.35 28.67
CA GLN A 85 -3.24 -15.99 28.96
C GLN A 85 -2.51 -14.94 28.12
N LYS A 86 -1.18 -15.07 27.97
CA LYS A 86 -0.39 -14.16 27.13
C LYS A 86 -0.73 -14.28 25.65
N HIS A 87 -1.02 -15.48 25.15
CA HIS A 87 -1.44 -15.67 23.76
C HIS A 87 -2.81 -15.02 23.52
N PHE A 88 -3.81 -15.21 24.39
CA PHE A 88 -5.10 -14.52 24.26
C PHE A 88 -4.97 -12.99 24.29
N LEU A 89 -4.17 -12.46 25.23
CA LEU A 89 -3.89 -11.03 25.27
C LEU A 89 -3.22 -10.52 23.98
N ALA A 90 -2.33 -11.32 23.38
CA ALA A 90 -1.71 -10.98 22.11
C ALA A 90 -2.73 -10.98 20.96
N LEU A 91 -3.66 -11.94 20.93
CA LEU A 91 -4.75 -11.98 19.94
C LEU A 91 -5.63 -10.72 20.02
N GLU A 92 -6.05 -10.35 21.23
CA GLU A 92 -6.84 -9.14 21.48
C GLU A 92 -6.12 -7.88 20.98
N LYS A 93 -4.84 -7.72 21.36
CA LYS A 93 -4.03 -6.59 20.91
C LYS A 93 -3.85 -6.55 19.40
N SER A 94 -3.58 -7.70 18.78
CA SER A 94 -3.47 -7.78 17.32
C SER A 94 -4.77 -7.39 16.62
N ARG A 95 -5.94 -7.70 17.20
CA ARG A 95 -7.23 -7.23 16.69
C ARG A 95 -7.36 -5.71 16.73
N GLU A 96 -6.99 -5.11 17.85
CA GLU A 96 -7.02 -3.67 18.05
C GLU A 96 -6.08 -2.99 17.06
N PHE A 97 -4.85 -3.49 16.91
CA PHE A 97 -3.89 -2.98 15.93
C PHE A 97 -4.41 -3.08 14.49
N LEU A 98 -5.01 -4.20 14.09
CA LEU A 98 -5.61 -4.32 12.75
C LEU A 98 -6.76 -3.33 12.56
N THR A 99 -7.57 -3.11 13.59
CA THR A 99 -8.68 -2.14 13.54
C THR A 99 -8.17 -0.72 13.37
N ASP A 100 -7.11 -0.35 14.09
CA ASP A 100 -6.48 0.96 13.98
C ASP A 100 -5.82 1.15 12.61
N ILE A 101 -5.12 0.14 12.10
CA ILE A 101 -4.57 0.16 10.72
C ILE A 101 -5.69 0.39 9.69
N MET A 102 -6.82 -0.32 9.83
CA MET A 102 -7.96 -0.13 8.93
C MET A 102 -8.57 1.27 9.04
N ARG A 103 -8.59 1.87 10.24
CA ARG A 103 -9.01 3.26 10.43
C ARG A 103 -8.06 4.23 9.72
N ASP A 104 -6.75 4.00 9.81
CA ASP A 104 -5.75 4.83 9.13
C ASP A 104 -5.83 4.71 7.61
N TYR A 105 -6.17 3.54 7.06
CA TYR A 105 -6.49 3.38 5.64
C TYR A 105 -7.73 4.19 5.21
N GLN A 106 -8.77 4.22 6.04
CA GLN A 106 -9.96 5.04 5.76
C GLN A 106 -9.64 6.53 5.78
N GLU A 107 -8.77 6.96 6.71
CA GLU A 107 -8.29 8.33 6.78
C GLU A 107 -7.43 8.70 5.56
N LEU A 108 -6.56 7.79 5.11
CA LEU A 108 -5.81 7.93 3.86
C LEU A 108 -6.77 8.11 2.67
N LEU A 109 -7.81 7.29 2.54
CA LEU A 109 -8.83 7.45 1.49
C LEU A 109 -9.55 8.78 1.57
N ARG A 110 -9.87 9.25 2.78
CA ARG A 110 -10.50 10.56 2.99
C ARG A 110 -9.62 11.69 2.43
N HIS A 111 -8.31 11.62 2.66
CA HIS A 111 -7.36 12.58 2.09
C HIS A 111 -7.27 12.49 0.57
N LEU A 112 -7.15 11.28 0.00
CA LEU A 112 -7.10 11.09 -1.45
C LEU A 112 -8.36 11.65 -2.14
N ARG A 113 -9.55 11.38 -1.58
CA ARG A 113 -10.82 11.96 -2.07
C ARG A 113 -10.82 13.48 -2.00
N SER A 114 -10.35 14.05 -0.89
CA SER A 114 -10.25 15.51 -0.73
C SER A 114 -9.38 16.12 -1.82
N PHE A 115 -8.20 15.56 -2.07
CA PHE A 115 -7.29 16.06 -3.11
C PHE A 115 -7.87 15.89 -4.51
N ALA A 116 -8.50 14.76 -4.81
CA ALA A 116 -9.16 14.53 -6.10
C ALA A 116 -10.30 15.54 -6.32
N SER A 117 -11.15 15.77 -5.30
CA SER A 117 -12.22 16.76 -5.37
C SER A 117 -11.71 18.19 -5.54
N GLU A 118 -10.60 18.56 -4.89
CA GLU A 118 -9.96 19.86 -5.09
C GLU A 118 -9.41 19.99 -6.51
N CYS A 119 -8.87 18.92 -7.08
CA CYS A 119 -8.41 18.91 -8.48
C CYS A 119 -9.57 19.12 -9.45
N VAL A 120 -10.72 18.47 -9.24
CA VAL A 120 -11.95 18.69 -10.04
C VAL A 120 -12.35 20.17 -10.00
N THR A 121 -12.42 20.78 -8.82
CA THR A 121 -12.78 22.21 -8.71
C THR A 121 -11.80 23.12 -9.46
N LEU A 122 -10.50 22.81 -9.46
CA LEU A 122 -9.50 23.59 -10.19
C LEU A 122 -9.61 23.40 -11.71
N VAL A 123 -10.00 22.21 -12.17
CA VAL A 123 -10.25 21.93 -13.59
C VAL A 123 -11.50 22.67 -14.05
N ASP A 124 -12.58 22.60 -13.28
CA ASP A 124 -13.84 23.29 -13.58
C ASP A 124 -13.64 24.82 -13.63
N ASP A 125 -12.96 25.40 -12.63
CA ASP A 125 -12.61 26.82 -12.62
C ASP A 125 -11.76 27.20 -13.85
N ALA A 126 -10.81 26.34 -14.23
CA ALA A 126 -9.98 26.58 -15.41
C ALA A 126 -10.77 26.53 -16.71
N LEU A 127 -11.73 25.61 -16.85
CA LEU A 127 -12.60 25.51 -18.03
C LEU A 127 -13.53 26.72 -18.16
N ILE A 128 -14.12 27.18 -17.06
CA ILE A 128 -15.01 28.36 -17.05
C ILE A 128 -14.24 29.64 -17.39
N GLU A 129 -13.01 29.77 -16.89
CA GLU A 129 -12.16 30.91 -17.23
C GLU A 129 -11.68 30.86 -18.70
N ASP A 130 -11.48 29.67 -19.28
CA ASP A 130 -10.95 29.50 -20.63
C ASP A 130 -11.96 29.84 -21.75
N GLU A 131 -13.27 29.75 -21.47
CA GLU A 131 -14.35 30.26 -22.37
C GLU A 131 -14.22 31.77 -22.65
N THR A 132 -13.44 32.50 -21.84
CA THR A 132 -13.24 33.95 -22.00
C THR A 132 -11.97 34.34 -22.77
N ALA A 133 -11.13 33.38 -23.19
CA ALA A 133 -9.86 33.65 -23.89
C ALA A 133 -10.00 33.59 -25.43
N VAL A 134 -9.08 34.25 -26.16
CA VAL A 134 -9.24 34.63 -27.59
C VAL A 134 -8.44 33.72 -28.57
N SER A 135 -7.79 32.64 -28.13
CA SER A 135 -6.88 31.85 -28.98
C SER A 135 -6.96 30.33 -28.71
N GLU A 136 -7.60 29.59 -29.61
CA GLU A 136 -7.96 28.16 -29.49
C GLU A 136 -6.79 27.19 -29.27
N ASP A 137 -5.60 27.46 -29.85
CA ASP A 137 -4.46 26.52 -29.78
C ASP A 137 -3.70 26.52 -28.44
N ASP A 138 -3.62 27.66 -27.75
CA ASP A 138 -2.99 27.77 -26.42
C ASP A 138 -3.97 27.39 -25.29
N GLN A 139 -5.28 27.37 -25.58
CA GLN A 139 -6.36 26.98 -24.67
C GLN A 139 -6.34 25.47 -24.37
N LEU A 140 -6.33 24.64 -25.41
CA LEU A 140 -6.36 23.19 -25.26
C LEU A 140 -5.13 22.67 -24.48
N ALA A 141 -3.97 23.29 -24.70
CA ALA A 141 -2.73 22.93 -24.02
C ALA A 141 -2.71 23.35 -22.54
N ALA A 142 -3.41 24.42 -22.17
CA ALA A 142 -3.48 24.92 -20.80
C ALA A 142 -4.30 24.00 -19.88
N VAL A 143 -5.35 23.37 -20.41
CA VAL A 143 -6.28 22.51 -19.64
C VAL A 143 -5.97 21.02 -19.79
N ALA A 144 -5.18 20.62 -20.79
CA ALA A 144 -4.80 19.21 -21.01
C ALA A 144 -4.15 18.54 -19.79
N PHE A 145 -3.19 19.20 -19.12
CA PHE A 145 -2.55 18.61 -17.94
C PHE A 145 -3.49 18.51 -16.72
N PRO A 146 -4.22 19.57 -16.33
CA PRO A 146 -5.23 19.47 -15.27
C PRO A 146 -6.25 18.33 -15.49
N LEU A 147 -6.75 18.16 -16.71
CA LEU A 147 -7.67 17.07 -17.05
C LEU A 147 -7.01 15.69 -16.90
N GLN A 148 -5.82 15.49 -17.46
CA GLN A 148 -5.08 14.23 -17.31
C GLN A 148 -4.77 13.93 -15.84
N LEU A 149 -4.45 14.96 -15.05
CA LEU A 149 -4.20 14.80 -13.62
C LEU A 149 -5.46 14.35 -12.89
N GLN A 150 -6.62 14.95 -13.18
CA GLN A 150 -7.90 14.55 -12.61
C GLN A 150 -8.20 13.08 -12.92
N GLU A 151 -8.15 12.68 -14.19
CA GLU A 151 -8.43 11.30 -14.62
C GLU A 151 -7.51 10.28 -13.92
N TRP A 152 -6.23 10.62 -13.78
CA TRP A 152 -5.26 9.79 -13.07
C TRP A 152 -5.55 9.71 -11.57
N MET A 153 -5.86 10.84 -10.92
CA MET A 153 -6.19 10.87 -9.49
C MET A 153 -7.45 10.03 -9.20
N GLU A 154 -8.46 10.10 -10.06
CA GLU A 154 -9.68 9.29 -9.97
C GLU A 154 -9.37 7.79 -10.14
N THR A 155 -8.53 7.45 -11.12
CA THR A 155 -8.12 6.06 -11.37
C THR A 155 -7.36 5.48 -10.18
N VAL A 156 -6.37 6.22 -9.65
CA VAL A 156 -5.60 5.79 -8.48
C VAL A 156 -6.50 5.71 -7.25
N LEU A 157 -7.39 6.67 -7.04
CA LEU A 157 -8.36 6.63 -5.95
C LEU A 157 -9.23 5.36 -6.00
N ALA A 158 -9.76 5.00 -7.17
CA ALA A 158 -10.55 3.79 -7.34
C ALA A 158 -9.74 2.52 -6.98
N MET A 159 -8.47 2.44 -7.38
CA MET A 159 -7.58 1.33 -6.99
C MET A 159 -7.48 1.23 -5.45
N PHE A 160 -7.25 2.36 -4.77
CA PHE A 160 -7.15 2.40 -3.31
C PHE A 160 -8.49 2.07 -2.62
N GLU A 161 -9.62 2.51 -3.15
CA GLU A 161 -10.94 2.18 -2.61
C GLU A 161 -11.21 0.68 -2.66
N HIS A 162 -10.93 0.06 -3.81
CA HIS A 162 -11.05 -1.38 -3.96
C HIS A 162 -10.07 -2.15 -3.07
N GLU A 163 -8.84 -1.66 -2.92
CA GLU A 163 -7.84 -2.23 -2.01
C GLU A 163 -8.32 -2.24 -0.56
N VAL A 164 -8.80 -1.10 -0.06
CA VAL A 164 -9.29 -0.98 1.32
C VAL A 164 -10.54 -1.82 1.54
N LEU A 165 -11.45 -1.90 0.57
CA LEU A 165 -12.59 -2.81 0.63
C LEU A 165 -12.16 -4.28 0.72
N ARG A 166 -11.16 -4.70 -0.07
CA ARG A 166 -10.60 -6.05 0.00
C ARG A 166 -10.03 -6.32 1.39
N LYS A 167 -9.18 -5.43 1.91
CA LYS A 167 -8.57 -5.57 3.25
C LYS A 167 -9.60 -5.55 4.37
N THR A 168 -10.66 -4.74 4.24
CA THR A 168 -11.76 -4.72 5.21
C THR A 168 -12.44 -6.07 5.29
N ARG A 169 -12.74 -6.69 4.13
CA ARG A 169 -13.32 -8.05 4.10
C ARG A 169 -12.37 -9.08 4.68
N LEU A 170 -11.08 -8.98 4.33
CA LEU A 170 -10.05 -9.87 4.84
C LEU A 170 -10.00 -9.84 6.38
N VAL A 171 -10.08 -8.66 6.99
CA VAL A 171 -10.01 -8.48 8.45
C VAL A 171 -11.36 -8.74 9.16
N ALA A 172 -12.50 -8.49 8.50
CA ALA A 172 -13.83 -8.72 9.08
C ALA A 172 -14.06 -10.20 9.43
N ASP A 173 -13.43 -11.08 8.67
CA ASP A 173 -13.54 -12.53 8.70
C ASP A 173 -12.40 -13.17 9.52
N LEU A 174 -11.84 -12.46 10.50
CA LEU A 174 -10.70 -12.92 11.29
C LEU A 174 -11.13 -13.93 12.36
N GLU A 175 -10.79 -15.20 12.14
CA GLU A 175 -10.94 -16.29 13.11
C GLU A 175 -9.57 -16.80 13.57
N TYR A 176 -9.29 -16.71 14.87
CA TYR A 176 -7.98 -17.07 15.42
C TYR A 176 -7.74 -18.57 15.57
N SER A 177 -8.81 -19.36 15.53
CA SER A 177 -8.77 -20.81 15.63
C SER A 177 -8.26 -21.50 14.36
N ASP A 178 -8.31 -20.81 13.22
CA ASP A 178 -7.97 -21.36 11.91
C ASP A 178 -6.60 -20.86 11.43
N SER A 179 -5.56 -21.62 11.79
CA SER A 179 -4.18 -21.34 11.39
C SER A 179 -3.95 -21.29 9.87
N PRO A 180 -4.43 -22.25 9.05
CA PRO A 180 -4.24 -22.17 7.60
C PRO A 180 -4.96 -20.96 6.99
N ARG A 181 -6.11 -20.55 7.53
CA ARG A 181 -6.78 -19.30 7.12
C ARG A 181 -5.94 -18.07 7.45
N LEU A 182 -5.39 -17.96 8.65
CA LEU A 182 -4.50 -16.83 9.02
C LEU A 182 -3.25 -16.74 8.14
N SER A 183 -2.65 -17.88 7.80
CA SER A 183 -1.51 -17.93 6.86
C SER A 183 -1.92 -17.46 5.46
N THR A 184 -3.11 -17.86 5.00
CA THR A 184 -3.69 -17.38 3.74
C THR A 184 -3.94 -15.88 3.78
N MET A 185 -4.53 -15.36 4.86
CA MET A 185 -4.76 -13.92 5.05
C MET A 185 -3.46 -13.12 5.02
N TYR A 186 -2.43 -13.60 5.71
CA TYR A 186 -1.10 -13.00 5.66
C TYR A 186 -0.56 -12.93 4.22
N SER A 187 -0.68 -14.02 3.45
CA SER A 187 -0.23 -14.04 2.04
C SER A 187 -1.01 -13.09 1.13
N GLN A 188 -2.30 -12.87 1.43
CA GLN A 188 -3.20 -12.03 0.64
C GLN A 188 -3.20 -10.56 1.07
N TRP A 189 -2.53 -10.22 2.17
CA TRP A 189 -2.50 -8.87 2.69
C TRP A 189 -1.88 -7.90 1.68
N SER A 190 -0.76 -8.27 1.05
CA SER A 190 0.01 -7.40 0.17
C SER A 190 -0.80 -6.84 -1.01
N ALA A 191 -0.79 -5.51 -1.14
CA ALA A 191 -1.35 -4.79 -2.30
C ALA A 191 -0.61 -5.07 -3.62
N GLN A 192 0.63 -5.59 -3.56
CA GLN A 192 1.43 -5.98 -4.73
C GLN A 192 1.27 -7.46 -5.10
N GLY A 193 0.51 -8.22 -4.31
CA GLY A 193 0.26 -9.62 -4.57
C GLY A 193 -0.73 -9.85 -5.72
N ILE A 194 -0.96 -11.12 -6.05
CA ILE A 194 -1.91 -11.56 -7.08
C ILE A 194 -3.34 -11.03 -6.81
N MET A 195 -3.69 -10.88 -5.53
CA MET A 195 -5.00 -10.38 -5.09
C MET A 195 -5.03 -8.85 -4.91
N GLY A 196 -3.90 -8.17 -5.16
CA GLY A 196 -3.71 -6.73 -5.09
C GLY A 196 -4.56 -5.98 -6.11
N ASN A 197 -5.17 -4.86 -5.69
CA ASN A 197 -5.94 -3.98 -6.60
C ASN A 197 -5.12 -2.76 -7.04
N ILE A 198 -3.89 -2.60 -6.54
CA ILE A 198 -3.03 -1.46 -6.83
C ILE A 198 -1.98 -1.85 -7.85
N ASP A 199 -2.06 -1.27 -9.05
CA ASP A 199 -0.93 -1.32 -9.99
C ASP A 199 0.16 -0.36 -9.52
N SER A 200 1.15 -0.93 -8.81
CA SER A 200 2.30 -0.16 -8.30
C SER A 200 3.10 0.50 -9.41
N ASN A 201 3.17 -0.08 -10.61
CA ASN A 201 3.89 0.53 -11.72
C ASN A 201 3.15 1.75 -12.23
N TYR A 202 1.82 1.68 -12.34
CA TYR A 202 0.99 2.82 -12.76
C TYR A 202 1.07 3.99 -11.76
N VAL A 203 0.97 3.69 -10.45
CA VAL A 203 1.05 4.72 -9.40
C VAL A 203 2.45 5.33 -9.30
N GLN A 204 3.52 4.52 -9.42
CA GLN A 204 4.90 5.00 -9.32
C GLN A 204 5.40 5.72 -10.58
N THR A 205 5.00 5.26 -11.77
CA THR A 205 5.34 5.93 -13.03
C THR A 205 4.68 7.30 -13.09
N GLY A 206 3.50 7.44 -12.49
CA GLY A 206 2.79 8.71 -12.30
C GLY A 206 2.40 9.39 -13.62
N LEU A 207 1.86 10.61 -13.51
CA LEU A 207 1.56 11.42 -14.67
C LEU A 207 2.86 12.05 -15.22
N PRO A 208 3.12 12.03 -16.54
CA PRO A 208 4.22 12.80 -17.11
C PRO A 208 4.00 14.29 -16.85
N LEU A 209 4.85 14.88 -16.01
CA LEU A 209 4.77 16.30 -15.65
C LEU A 209 5.08 17.18 -16.88
N PRO A 210 4.32 18.26 -17.12
CA PRO A 210 4.57 19.17 -18.22
C PRO A 210 5.96 19.76 -18.07
N ARG A 211 6.83 19.50 -19.05
CA ARG A 211 8.18 20.06 -19.09
C ARG A 211 8.04 21.58 -19.20
N ALA A 212 8.67 22.31 -18.29
CA ALA A 212 8.93 23.72 -18.50
C ALA A 212 9.72 23.83 -19.81
N THR A 213 9.13 24.42 -20.85
CA THR A 213 9.83 24.83 -22.06
C THR A 213 10.85 25.88 -21.66
N THR A 214 12.03 25.45 -21.20
CA THR A 214 13.23 26.26 -21.31
C THR A 214 13.43 26.48 -22.80
N SER A 215 13.33 27.73 -23.23
CA SER A 215 13.59 28.20 -24.58
C SER A 215 14.74 27.41 -25.22
N SER A 216 14.40 26.68 -26.28
CA SER A 216 15.34 26.06 -27.19
C SER A 216 16.23 27.13 -27.81
N THR A 217 17.47 27.25 -27.37
CA THR A 217 18.56 27.74 -28.24
C THR A 217 18.96 26.59 -29.15
N LEU A 218 18.32 26.55 -30.33
CA LEU A 218 18.76 25.75 -31.47
C LEU A 218 20.25 26.02 -31.78
N PRO A 219 21.12 25.00 -31.88
CA PRO A 219 22.26 25.11 -32.77
C PRO A 219 21.77 24.80 -34.19
N SER A 220 21.69 25.86 -35.00
CA SER A 220 21.52 25.80 -36.45
C SER A 220 22.56 24.84 -37.05
N ARG A 221 22.04 23.80 -37.69
CA ARG A 221 22.79 22.77 -38.40
C ARG A 221 23.12 23.30 -39.81
N GLN A 222 24.26 23.97 -39.98
CA GLN A 222 24.85 24.15 -41.31
C GLN A 222 25.72 22.94 -41.66
N SER A 223 25.19 22.09 -42.51
CA SER A 223 25.92 21.04 -43.22
C SER A 223 26.88 21.63 -44.26
N LYS A 224 28.17 21.26 -44.19
CA LYS A 224 28.99 21.08 -45.39
C LYS A 224 29.78 19.77 -45.31
N SER A 225 29.49 18.93 -46.28
CA SER A 225 30.12 17.67 -46.67
C SER A 225 31.56 17.86 -47.15
N ASN A 226 32.49 16.95 -46.80
CA ASN A 226 33.09 16.00 -47.76
C ASN A 226 34.33 15.26 -47.21
N ALA A 227 34.20 13.93 -47.23
CA ALA A 227 35.16 12.92 -47.67
C ALA A 227 36.70 13.11 -47.52
N SER A 228 37.24 12.16 -46.74
CA SER A 228 38.44 11.34 -47.04
C SER A 228 39.85 11.97 -46.94
N LYS A 229 40.68 11.42 -46.04
CA LYS A 229 41.84 10.54 -46.37
C LYS A 229 42.74 10.26 -45.15
N ARG A 230 42.88 8.96 -44.85
CA ARG A 230 44.08 8.16 -44.47
C ARG A 230 45.34 8.86 -43.91
N LYS A 231 45.86 8.25 -42.82
CA LYS A 231 47.27 7.92 -42.45
C LYS A 231 48.25 9.12 -42.35
N LYS A 232 49.25 9.21 -41.45
CA LYS A 232 50.07 8.24 -40.71
C LYS A 232 50.87 9.02 -39.63
N LYS A 233 51.37 8.30 -38.62
CA LYS A 233 52.46 8.65 -37.68
C LYS A 233 53.50 9.66 -38.19
N LYS A 234 53.96 10.53 -37.27
CA LYS A 234 55.37 10.57 -36.88
C LYS A 234 55.45 10.80 -35.38
#